data_AF-A0A2W7QPD7-F1
#
_entry.id   AF-A0A2W7QPD7-F1
#
_cell.length_a   1.000
_cell.length_b   1.000
_cell.length_c   1.000
_cell.angle_alpha   90.00
_cell.angle_beta   90.00
_cell.angle_gamma   90.00
#
_symmetry.space_group_name_H-M   'P 1'
#
loop_
_entity.id
_entity.type
_entity.pdbx_description
1 polymer ?
#
loop_
_entity_poly.entity_id
_entity_poly.type
_entity_poly.pdbx_seq_one_letter_code
_entity_poly.pdbx_strand_id
1 'polypeptide(L)'
;MRYMQEENTAKAEEMRSQALTLAENNTQKADAQMELSKIYAKQGKKSAARTAAKEAANLDPSRTSDIYSMIAGMYMNSFNDCKGGQSVIKDRAIYIAAYNAYQRAGDSAGMAKARAQFPSKEEVFTEGKQVGETLNTGCWIGETVTLATRD
;
A
#
# COMPACT_ATOMS: atom_id res chain seq x y z
N MET A 1 -3.64 -13.42 24.32
CA MET A 1 -4.40 -13.19 23.06
C MET A 1 -3.49 -12.96 21.85
N ARG A 2 -2.48 -12.07 21.87
CA ARG A 2 -1.55 -11.86 20.73
C ARG A 2 -0.75 -13.12 20.33
N TYR A 3 -0.18 -13.85 21.29
CA TYR A 3 0.57 -15.08 21.03
C TYR A 3 -0.23 -16.15 20.24
N MET A 4 -1.48 -16.40 20.62
CA MET A 4 -2.37 -17.32 19.90
C MET A 4 -2.72 -16.83 18.49
N GLN A 5 -2.78 -15.51 18.28
CA GLN A 5 -3.04 -14.94 16.96
C GLN A 5 -1.81 -15.06 16.06
N GLU A 6 -0.62 -14.81 16.61
CA GLU A 6 0.66 -14.97 15.92
C GLU A 6 0.89 -16.43 15.49
N GLU A 7 0.70 -17.39 16.41
CA GLU A 7 0.82 -18.82 16.13
C GLU A 7 -0.14 -19.27 15.00
N ASN A 8 -1.40 -18.83 15.07
CA ASN A 8 -2.38 -19.12 14.02
C ASN A 8 -1.99 -18.50 12.67
N THR A 9 -1.43 -17.29 12.64
CA THR A 9 -1.00 -16.66 11.39
C THR A 9 0.25 -17.31 10.80
N ALA A 10 1.19 -17.78 11.63
CA ALA A 10 2.38 -18.49 11.15
C ALA A 10 2.01 -19.82 10.50
N LYS A 11 1.12 -20.59 11.12
CA LYS A 11 0.60 -21.83 10.55
C LYS A 11 -0.19 -21.57 9.25
N ALA A 12 -0.96 -20.50 9.21
CA ALA A 12 -1.68 -20.09 7.99
C ALA A 12 -0.71 -19.70 6.86
N GLU A 13 0.39 -19.01 7.16
CA GLU A 13 1.43 -18.64 6.19
C GLU A 13 2.04 -19.88 5.53
N GLU A 14 2.38 -20.90 6.33
CA GLU A 14 2.92 -22.17 5.84
C GLU A 14 1.91 -22.90 4.93
N MET A 15 0.67 -23.05 5.40
CA MET A 15 -0.40 -23.70 4.63
C MET A 15 -0.66 -23.00 3.29
N ARG A 16 -0.66 -21.66 3.27
CA ARG A 16 -0.89 -20.90 2.03
C ARG A 16 0.31 -20.94 1.09
N SER A 17 1.53 -21.02 1.63
CA SER A 17 2.74 -21.22 0.82
C SER A 17 2.72 -22.58 0.13
N GLN A 18 2.31 -23.64 0.83
CA GLN A 18 2.09 -24.95 0.22
C GLN A 18 0.97 -24.91 -0.82
N ALA A 19 -0.16 -24.25 -0.52
CA ALA A 19 -1.25 -24.09 -1.48
C ALA A 19 -0.78 -23.38 -2.77
N LEU A 20 0.12 -22.40 -2.67
CA LEU A 20 0.71 -21.73 -3.82
C LEU A 20 1.55 -22.70 -4.69
N THR A 21 2.27 -23.64 -4.07
CA THR A 21 3.02 -24.68 -4.80
C THR A 21 2.13 -25.73 -5.49
N LEU A 22 0.92 -25.95 -4.96
CA LEU A 22 -0.06 -26.90 -5.49
C LEU A 22 -1.04 -26.26 -6.49
N ALA A 23 -1.05 -24.93 -6.60
CA ALA A 23 -1.98 -24.21 -7.47
C ALA A 23 -1.67 -24.48 -8.96
N GLU A 24 -2.69 -24.93 -9.69
CA GLU A 24 -2.59 -25.42 -11.06
C GLU A 24 -2.79 -24.30 -12.10
N ASN A 25 -3.46 -23.23 -11.73
CA ASN A 25 -3.79 -22.11 -12.62
C ASN A 25 -3.58 -20.74 -11.97
N ASN A 26 -3.58 -19.70 -12.80
CA ASN A 26 -3.30 -18.33 -12.35
C ASN A 26 -4.33 -17.81 -11.35
N THR A 27 -5.61 -18.18 -11.49
CA THR A 27 -6.66 -17.80 -10.53
C THR A 27 -6.37 -18.36 -9.14
N GLN A 28 -6.06 -19.66 -9.05
CA GLN A 28 -5.70 -20.30 -7.78
C GLN A 28 -4.41 -19.70 -7.17
N LYS A 29 -3.42 -19.39 -8.01
CA LYS A 29 -2.19 -18.70 -7.56
C LYS A 29 -2.50 -17.30 -7.04
N ALA A 30 -3.35 -16.54 -7.73
CA ALA A 30 -3.79 -15.22 -7.31
C ALA A 30 -4.52 -15.27 -5.96
N ASP A 31 -5.40 -16.27 -5.76
CA ASP A 31 -6.08 -16.48 -4.48
C ASP A 31 -5.11 -16.80 -3.36
N ALA A 32 -4.17 -17.73 -3.57
CA ALA A 32 -3.15 -18.05 -2.59
C ALA A 32 -2.29 -16.83 -2.22
N GLN A 33 -1.88 -16.04 -3.22
CA GLN A 33 -1.13 -14.80 -3.01
C GLN A 33 -1.93 -13.74 -2.25
N MET A 34 -3.23 -13.59 -2.54
CA MET A 34 -4.08 -12.65 -1.82
C MET A 34 -4.28 -13.06 -0.35
N GLU A 35 -4.39 -14.35 -0.08
CA GLU A 35 -4.47 -14.87 1.29
C GLU A 35 -3.16 -14.67 2.05
N LEU A 36 -2.01 -14.92 1.41
CA LEU A 36 -0.70 -14.59 1.97
C LEU A 36 -0.58 -13.09 2.28
N SER A 37 -1.05 -12.24 1.37
CA SER A 37 -1.05 -10.79 1.57
C SER A 37 -1.80 -10.38 2.84
N LYS A 38 -3.01 -10.92 3.05
CA LYS A 38 -3.81 -10.68 4.26
C LYS A 38 -3.12 -11.19 5.52
N ILE A 39 -2.48 -12.35 5.46
CA ILE A 39 -1.72 -12.92 6.59
C ILE A 39 -0.55 -12.01 6.95
N TYR A 40 0.26 -11.61 5.96
CA TYR A 40 1.36 -10.67 6.16
C TYR A 40 0.91 -9.33 6.72
N ALA A 41 -0.23 -8.80 6.26
CA ALA A 41 -0.79 -7.57 6.80
C ALA A 41 -1.17 -7.73 8.29
N LYS A 42 -1.78 -8.86 8.67
CA LYS A 42 -2.12 -9.16 10.08
C LYS A 42 -0.88 -9.34 10.97
N GLN A 43 0.20 -9.86 10.42
CA GLN A 43 1.49 -9.98 11.10
C GLN A 43 2.29 -8.66 11.14
N GLY A 44 1.80 -7.58 10.52
CA GLY A 44 2.54 -6.32 10.39
C GLY A 44 3.67 -6.34 9.36
N LYS A 45 3.84 -7.43 8.60
CA LYS A 45 4.82 -7.57 7.50
C LYS A 45 4.35 -6.81 6.24
N LYS A 46 4.19 -5.49 6.32
CA LYS A 46 3.53 -4.66 5.29
C LYS A 46 4.18 -4.74 3.90
N SER A 47 5.52 -4.76 3.83
CA SER A 47 6.22 -4.90 2.55
C SER A 47 5.92 -6.23 1.87
N ALA A 48 5.95 -7.34 2.62
CA ALA A 48 5.60 -8.67 2.11
C ALA A 48 4.13 -8.74 1.70
N ALA A 49 3.24 -8.15 2.50
CA ALA A 49 1.81 -8.06 2.19
C ALA A 49 1.57 -7.37 0.83
N ARG A 50 2.23 -6.23 0.60
CA ARG A 50 2.12 -5.52 -0.67
C ARG A 50 2.69 -6.33 -1.83
N THR A 51 3.83 -6.98 -1.67
CA THR A 51 4.44 -7.79 -2.73
C THR A 51 3.50 -8.91 -3.16
N ALA A 52 2.96 -9.67 -2.21
CA ALA A 52 2.00 -10.74 -2.49
C ALA A 52 0.71 -10.20 -3.15
N ALA A 53 0.21 -9.03 -2.71
CA ALA A 53 -0.93 -8.38 -3.33
C ALA A 53 -0.68 -8.01 -4.80
N LYS A 54 0.47 -7.36 -5.09
CA LYS A 54 0.84 -6.99 -6.46
C LYS A 54 0.99 -8.23 -7.35
N GLU A 55 1.55 -9.32 -6.82
CA GLU A 55 1.65 -10.58 -7.56
C GLU A 55 0.28 -11.18 -7.87
N ALA A 56 -0.67 -11.13 -6.92
CA ALA A 56 -2.05 -11.54 -7.17
C ALA A 56 -2.71 -10.74 -8.32
N ALA A 57 -2.48 -9.42 -8.39
CA ALA A 57 -3.01 -8.59 -9.48
C ALA A 57 -2.34 -8.88 -10.83
N ASN A 58 -1.06 -9.25 -10.84
CA ASN A 58 -0.37 -9.67 -12.06
C ASN A 58 -0.92 -10.98 -12.59
N LEU A 59 -1.22 -11.93 -11.70
CA LEU A 59 -1.76 -13.25 -12.04
C LEU A 59 -3.22 -13.16 -12.51
N ASP A 60 -4.02 -12.30 -11.88
CA ASP A 60 -5.42 -12.07 -12.21
C ASP A 60 -5.74 -10.57 -12.30
N PRO A 61 -5.59 -9.96 -13.49
CA PRO A 61 -5.86 -8.54 -13.70
C PRO A 61 -7.30 -8.12 -13.41
N SER A 62 -8.27 -9.04 -13.42
CA SER A 62 -9.67 -8.73 -13.10
C SER A 62 -9.83 -8.24 -11.65
N ARG A 63 -8.87 -8.57 -10.78
CA ARG A 63 -8.84 -8.21 -9.36
C ARG A 63 -8.02 -6.95 -9.07
N THR A 64 -7.50 -6.29 -10.10
CA THR A 64 -6.67 -5.07 -9.97
C THR A 64 -7.37 -4.03 -9.10
N SER A 65 -8.68 -3.79 -9.31
CA SER A 65 -9.45 -2.80 -8.55
C SER A 65 -9.43 -3.07 -7.05
N ASP A 66 -9.81 -4.29 -6.64
CA ASP A 66 -9.86 -4.67 -5.23
C ASP A 66 -8.47 -4.66 -4.57
N ILE A 67 -7.47 -5.18 -5.29
CA ILE A 67 -6.10 -5.30 -4.79
C ILE A 67 -5.47 -3.92 -4.58
N TYR A 68 -5.58 -3.03 -5.56
CA TYR A 68 -5.01 -1.70 -5.43
C TYR A 68 -5.79 -0.83 -4.44
N SER A 69 -7.10 -1.06 -4.26
CA SER A 69 -7.87 -0.44 -3.18
C SER A 69 -7.33 -0.85 -1.81
N MET A 70 -7.01 -2.13 -1.62
CA MET A 70 -6.38 -2.62 -0.39
C MET A 70 -4.99 -1.99 -0.16
N ILE A 71 -4.13 -1.98 -1.18
CA ILE A 71 -2.78 -1.37 -1.09
C ILE A 71 -2.89 0.12 -0.74
N ALA A 72 -3.81 0.85 -1.38
CA ALA A 72 -4.06 2.25 -1.09
C ALA A 72 -4.50 2.47 0.35
N GLY A 73 -5.39 1.61 0.87
CA GLY A 73 -5.77 1.59 2.29
C GLY A 73 -4.59 1.36 3.22
N MET A 74 -3.65 0.47 2.88
CA MET A 74 -2.43 0.28 3.66
C MET A 74 -1.56 1.55 3.70
N TYR A 75 -1.44 2.25 2.57
CA TYR A 75 -0.69 3.52 2.49
C TYR A 75 -1.37 4.63 3.30
N MET A 76 -2.69 4.81 3.15
CA MET A 76 -3.47 5.79 3.92
C MET A 76 -3.28 5.65 5.44
N ASN A 77 -3.19 4.40 5.92
CA ASN A 77 -3.10 4.09 7.35
C ASN A 77 -1.67 4.06 7.89
N SER A 78 -0.66 4.46 7.11
CA SER A 78 0.75 4.32 7.51
C SER A 78 1.44 5.64 7.85
N PHE A 79 0.68 6.73 8.05
CA PHE A 79 1.26 8.03 8.43
C PHE A 79 2.10 7.94 9.69
N ASN A 80 1.56 7.36 10.77
CA ASN A 80 2.30 7.27 12.03
C ASN A 80 3.51 6.33 11.95
N ASP A 81 3.50 5.37 11.02
CA ASP A 81 4.62 4.44 10.83
C ASP A 81 5.72 5.01 9.92
N CYS A 82 5.38 5.98 9.08
CA CYS A 82 6.27 6.52 8.05
C CYS A 82 6.72 7.96 8.31
N LYS A 83 6.01 8.73 9.14
CA LYS A 83 6.38 10.12 9.42
C LYS A 83 7.75 10.20 10.09
N GLY A 84 8.63 11.02 9.53
CA GLY A 84 9.92 11.38 10.11
C GLY A 84 9.86 12.64 10.98
N GLY A 85 8.83 13.48 10.82
CA GLY A 85 8.62 14.70 11.62
C GLY A 85 9.50 15.88 11.24
N GLN A 86 10.28 15.76 10.15
CA GLN A 86 11.23 16.79 9.70
C GLN A 86 10.73 17.61 8.51
N SER A 87 9.84 17.04 7.71
CA SER A 87 9.32 17.66 6.49
C SER A 87 7.87 17.20 6.33
N VAL A 88 6.95 18.14 6.32
CA VAL A 88 5.53 17.90 6.08
C VAL A 88 5.35 17.33 4.67
N ILE A 89 6.13 17.80 3.70
CA ILE A 89 6.11 17.28 2.33
C ILE A 89 6.48 15.79 2.29
N LYS A 90 7.59 15.41 2.92
CA LYS A 90 8.01 13.99 2.98
C LYS A 90 7.01 13.15 3.76
N ASP A 91 6.56 13.61 4.93
CA ASP A 91 5.64 12.86 5.78
C ASP A 91 4.28 12.64 5.10
N ARG A 92 3.81 13.60 4.29
CA ARG A 92 2.55 13.50 3.53
C ARG A 92 2.71 12.81 2.17
N ALA A 93 3.91 12.51 1.70
CA ALA A 93 4.15 11.87 0.40
C ALA A 93 3.47 10.50 0.28
N ILE A 94 3.27 9.79 1.40
CA ILE A 94 2.55 8.51 1.44
C ILE A 94 1.12 8.62 0.92
N TYR A 95 0.47 9.78 1.09
CA TYR A 95 -0.90 9.99 0.62
C TYR A 95 -0.95 10.14 -0.89
N ILE A 96 0.13 10.66 -1.50
CA ILE A 96 0.27 10.68 -2.97
C ILE A 96 0.43 9.26 -3.50
N ALA A 97 1.20 8.40 -2.80
CA ALA A 97 1.29 6.99 -3.15
C ALA A 97 -0.08 6.29 -3.01
N ALA A 98 -0.84 6.60 -1.95
CA ALA A 98 -2.20 6.10 -1.77
C ALA A 98 -3.14 6.55 -2.90
N TYR A 99 -3.07 7.82 -3.30
CA TYR A 99 -3.84 8.35 -4.42
C TYR A 99 -3.53 7.59 -5.71
N ASN A 100 -2.25 7.37 -6.02
CA ASN A 100 -1.84 6.63 -7.22
C ASN A 100 -2.34 5.18 -7.20
N ALA A 101 -2.37 4.55 -6.03
CA ALA A 101 -2.95 3.22 -5.86
C ALA A 101 -4.47 3.23 -6.05
N TYR A 102 -5.22 4.17 -5.45
CA TYR A 102 -6.65 4.31 -5.69
C TYR A 102 -6.98 4.64 -7.16
N GLN A 103 -6.12 5.40 -7.83
CA GLN A 103 -6.26 5.67 -9.27
C GLN A 103 -6.15 4.38 -10.09
N ARG A 104 -5.17 3.52 -9.80
CA ARG A 104 -5.07 2.18 -10.42
C ARG A 104 -6.27 1.30 -10.09
N ALA A 105 -6.87 1.50 -8.93
CA ALA A 105 -8.07 0.79 -8.52
C ALA A 105 -9.36 1.30 -9.20
N GLY A 106 -9.35 2.49 -9.78
CA GLY A 106 -10.58 3.17 -10.24
C GLY A 106 -11.44 3.71 -9.09
N ASP A 107 -10.91 3.80 -7.87
CA ASP A 107 -11.65 4.27 -6.68
C ASP A 107 -11.55 5.81 -6.55
N SER A 108 -12.49 6.50 -7.19
CA SER A 108 -12.58 7.96 -7.17
C SER A 108 -12.79 8.54 -5.76
N ALA A 109 -13.52 7.84 -4.89
CA ALA A 109 -13.76 8.29 -3.52
C ALA A 109 -12.48 8.16 -2.67
N GLY A 110 -11.74 7.06 -2.84
CA GLY A 110 -10.42 6.86 -2.26
C GLY A 110 -9.41 7.91 -2.72
N MET A 111 -9.39 8.22 -4.02
CA MET A 111 -8.58 9.30 -4.59
C MET A 111 -8.89 10.64 -3.93
N ALA A 112 -10.16 11.01 -3.80
CA ALA A 112 -10.56 12.27 -3.16
C ALA A 112 -10.09 12.37 -1.70
N LYS A 113 -10.26 11.27 -0.93
CA LYS A 113 -9.79 11.17 0.46
C LYS A 113 -8.27 11.32 0.58
N ALA A 114 -7.52 10.66 -0.31
CA ALA A 114 -6.05 10.74 -0.34
C ALA A 114 -5.58 12.15 -0.73
N ARG A 115 -6.17 12.75 -1.76
CA ARG A 115 -5.84 14.10 -2.23
C ARG A 115 -6.04 15.16 -1.14
N ALA A 116 -7.09 15.04 -0.33
CA ALA A 116 -7.33 15.95 0.79
C ALA A 116 -6.18 15.97 1.84
N GLN A 117 -5.35 14.93 1.87
CA GLN A 117 -4.21 14.80 2.78
C GLN A 117 -2.88 15.26 2.18
N PHE A 118 -2.84 15.61 0.89
CA PHE A 118 -1.64 16.16 0.24
C PHE A 118 -1.18 17.43 0.96
N PRO A 119 0.10 17.80 0.83
CA PRO A 119 0.52 19.12 1.31
C PRO A 119 -0.22 20.24 0.57
N SER A 120 -0.37 21.38 1.24
CA SER A 120 -0.87 22.62 0.67
C SER A 120 0.21 23.32 -0.15
N LYS A 121 -0.20 24.24 -1.02
CA LYS A 121 0.72 25.15 -1.72
C LYS A 121 1.63 25.94 -0.77
N GLU A 122 1.10 26.37 0.36
CA GLU A 122 1.86 27.11 1.38
C GLU A 122 2.94 26.24 2.04
N GLU A 123 2.61 25.00 2.43
CA GLU A 123 3.59 24.04 2.97
C GLU A 123 4.70 23.74 1.94
N VAL A 124 4.32 23.56 0.67
CA VAL A 124 5.27 23.34 -0.44
C VAL A 124 6.20 24.53 -0.62
N PHE A 125 5.65 25.75 -0.64
CA PHE A 125 6.43 26.97 -0.76
C PHE A 125 7.37 27.19 0.44
N THR A 126 6.87 26.97 1.65
CA THR A 126 7.63 27.16 2.91
C THR A 126 8.84 26.24 2.98
N GLU A 127 8.72 25.00 2.51
CA GLU A 127 9.83 24.05 2.44
C GLU A 127 10.72 24.25 1.19
N GLY A 128 10.47 25.28 0.37
CA GLY A 128 11.25 25.57 -0.83
C GLY A 128 11.12 24.50 -1.92
N LYS A 129 9.99 23.80 -1.96
CA LYS A 129 9.69 22.71 -2.89
C LYS A 129 8.82 23.18 -4.06
N GLN A 130 8.80 22.39 -5.12
CA GLN A 130 8.04 22.66 -6.33
C GLN A 130 7.10 21.51 -6.68
N VAL A 131 5.86 21.85 -7.03
CA VAL A 131 4.90 20.89 -7.61
C VAL A 131 5.51 20.28 -8.87
N GLY A 132 5.36 18.97 -9.03
CA GLY A 132 5.99 18.20 -10.10
C GLY A 132 7.33 17.58 -9.70
N GLU A 133 7.92 17.94 -8.54
CA GLU A 133 9.12 17.26 -8.05
C GLU A 133 8.87 15.77 -7.78
N THR A 134 9.88 14.96 -8.10
CA THR A 134 9.89 13.54 -7.74
C THR A 134 10.32 13.37 -6.30
N LEU A 135 9.52 12.65 -5.51
CA LEU A 135 9.78 12.31 -4.12
C LEU A 135 9.78 10.79 -3.95
N ASN A 136 10.59 10.28 -3.03
CA ASN A 136 10.42 8.92 -2.51
C ASN A 136 9.71 9.00 -1.16
N THR A 137 8.70 8.15 -0.95
CA THR A 137 7.94 8.13 0.31
C THR A 137 8.77 7.63 1.50
N GLY A 138 9.90 6.97 1.25
CA GLY A 138 10.68 6.28 2.28
C GLY A 138 9.86 5.19 2.97
N CYS A 139 10.27 4.82 4.19
CA CYS A 139 9.68 3.77 5.01
C CYS A 139 9.44 2.44 4.26
N TRP A 140 8.54 1.60 4.76
CA TRP A 140 8.18 0.34 4.12
C TRP A 140 7.49 0.53 2.75
N ILE A 141 6.91 1.71 2.50
CA ILE A 141 6.24 2.05 1.24
C ILE A 141 7.29 2.20 0.12
N GLY A 142 8.26 3.10 0.26
CA GLY A 142 9.33 3.28 -0.73
C GLY A 142 8.86 3.54 -2.17
N GLU A 143 7.64 4.05 -2.37
CA GLU A 143 7.14 4.39 -3.69
C GLU A 143 7.73 5.73 -4.15
N THR A 144 7.92 5.87 -5.46
CA THR A 144 8.28 7.14 -6.08
C THR A 144 7.01 7.84 -6.53
N VAL A 145 6.83 9.09 -6.09
CA VAL A 145 5.63 9.89 -6.33
C VAL A 145 5.99 11.26 -6.89
N THR A 146 5.05 11.88 -7.56
CA THR A 146 5.17 13.26 -8.05
C THR A 146 4.45 14.19 -7.10
N LEU A 147 5.15 15.18 -6.56
CA LEU A 147 4.61 16.15 -5.62
C LEU A 147 3.45 16.92 -6.25
N ALA A 148 2.30 16.88 -5.58
CA ALA A 148 1.10 17.63 -5.92
C ALA A 148 0.45 18.18 -4.66
N THR A 149 -0.36 19.23 -4.82
CA THR A 149 -1.03 19.90 -3.71
C THR A 149 -2.52 19.58 -3.65
N ARG A 150 -3.10 19.75 -2.45
CA ARG A 150 -4.56 19.63 -2.25
C ARG A 150 -5.32 20.84 -2.78
N ASP A 151 -4.70 22.02 -2.79
CA ASP A 151 -5.23 23.32 -3.15
C ASP A 151 -4.45 24.00 -4.28
#